data_AF-A0A518MZ16-F1
#
_entry.id   AF-A0A518MZ16-F1
#
_cell.length_a   1.000
_cell.length_b   1.000
_cell.length_c   1.000
_cell.angle_alpha   90.00
_cell.angle_beta   90.00
_cell.angle_gamma   90.00
#
_symmetry.space_group_name_H-M   'P 1'
#
loop_
_entity.id
_entity.type
_entity.pdbx_description
1 polymer ?
#
loop_
_entity_poly.entity_id
_entity_poly.type
_entity_poly.pdbx_seq_one_letter_code
_entity_poly.pdbx_strand_id
1 'polypeptide(L)'
;MSTIFGQNQSEDPSLKKIIGTWYMDQNRDTKWVFSQDGKVYNYDKNAFKVMYHYTISHSCQNYSSDTIEFITLMDKDGNEFCFRINGLNVNKNGILSLTKMDNMELLLFVNNTDVIVRK
;
A
#
# COMPACT_ATOMS: atom_id res chain seq x y z
N MET A 1 23.84 -15.55 -35.26
CA MET A 1 23.10 -14.28 -35.31
C MET A 1 22.51 -14.03 -33.94
N SER A 2 22.96 -12.97 -33.28
CA SER A 2 22.47 -12.53 -31.98
C SER A 2 21.08 -11.91 -32.12
N THR A 3 20.18 -12.19 -31.19
CA THR A 3 19.16 -11.22 -30.77
C THR A 3 19.14 -11.16 -29.25
N ILE A 4 19.43 -9.97 -28.77
CA ILE A 4 19.45 -9.52 -27.39
C ILE A 4 17.98 -9.34 -26.99
N PHE A 5 17.50 -10.07 -25.97
CA PHE A 5 16.28 -9.71 -25.26
C PHE A 5 16.67 -9.05 -23.95
N GLY A 6 16.22 -7.80 -23.82
CA GLY A 6 16.56 -6.86 -22.76
C GLY A 6 16.27 -7.38 -21.35
N GLN A 7 17.02 -6.81 -20.42
CA GLN A 7 16.88 -7.04 -18.99
C GLN A 7 15.45 -6.68 -18.52
N ASN A 8 14.59 -7.69 -18.36
CA ASN A 8 13.49 -7.59 -17.41
C ASN A 8 14.11 -7.56 -16.01
N GLN A 9 14.46 -6.37 -15.52
CA GLN A 9 14.52 -6.19 -14.07
C GLN A 9 13.11 -6.52 -13.58
N SER A 10 12.93 -7.69 -12.96
CA SER A 10 11.66 -8.01 -12.32
C SER A 10 11.41 -6.91 -11.30
N GLU A 11 10.38 -6.10 -11.53
CA GLU A 11 9.92 -5.20 -10.51
C GLU A 11 9.65 -6.00 -9.23
N ASP A 12 10.09 -5.49 -8.09
CA ASP A 12 9.79 -6.15 -6.82
C ASP A 12 8.27 -6.31 -6.66
N PRO A 13 7.79 -7.47 -6.17
CA PRO A 13 6.37 -7.66 -5.86
C PRO A 13 5.88 -6.58 -4.91
N SER A 14 4.60 -6.19 -5.01
CA SER A 14 4.00 -5.18 -4.13
C SER A 14 4.19 -5.50 -2.65
N LEU A 15 4.15 -6.79 -2.28
CA LEU A 15 4.42 -7.26 -0.92
C LEU A 15 5.79 -6.85 -0.38
N LYS A 16 6.83 -6.77 -1.24
CA LYS A 16 8.15 -6.27 -0.86
C LYS A 16 8.21 -4.74 -0.86
N LYS A 17 7.61 -4.10 -1.87
CA LYS A 17 7.64 -2.64 -2.05
C LYS A 17 6.87 -1.88 -0.95
N ILE A 18 5.85 -2.50 -0.35
CA ILE A 18 5.00 -1.83 0.64
C ILE A 18 5.64 -1.73 2.03
N ILE A 19 6.63 -2.58 2.33
CA ILE A 19 7.29 -2.61 3.64
C ILE A 19 7.91 -1.25 3.94
N GLY A 20 7.57 -0.67 5.10
CA GLY A 20 8.04 0.63 5.53
C GLY A 20 6.97 1.50 6.14
N THR A 21 7.32 2.77 6.37
CA THR A 21 6.42 3.77 6.93
C THR A 21 5.82 4.62 5.81
N TRP A 22 4.51 4.83 5.87
CA TRP A 22 3.73 5.60 4.91
C TRP A 22 2.91 6.65 5.65
N TYR A 23 3.23 7.92 5.46
CA TYR A 23 2.57 9.07 6.07
C TYR A 23 1.43 9.54 5.18
N MET A 24 0.25 9.74 5.74
CA MET A 24 -0.91 10.24 5.00
C MET A 24 -0.61 11.62 4.41
N ASP A 25 -0.96 11.85 3.14
CA ASP A 25 -0.59 13.07 2.40
C ASP A 25 -1.14 14.34 3.02
N GLN A 26 -2.40 14.31 3.39
CA GLN A 26 -3.11 15.46 3.94
C GLN A 26 -2.79 15.71 5.43
N ASN A 27 -2.24 14.72 6.13
CA ASN A 27 -1.88 14.82 7.53
C ASN A 27 -0.71 13.87 7.87
N ARG A 28 0.50 14.43 7.93
CA ARG A 28 1.74 13.67 8.17
C ARG A 28 1.86 13.13 9.61
N ASP A 29 0.99 13.55 10.53
CA ASP A 29 0.94 12.97 11.88
C ASP A 29 0.35 11.55 11.87
N THR A 30 -0.49 11.24 10.86
CA THR A 30 -1.06 9.91 10.65
C THR A 30 -0.14 9.09 9.76
N LYS A 31 0.29 7.91 10.23
CA LYS A 31 1.15 7.00 9.47
C LYS A 31 0.75 5.54 9.61
N TRP A 32 0.99 4.78 8.55
CA TRP A 32 0.88 3.33 8.52
C TRP A 32 2.28 2.74 8.41
N VAL A 33 2.58 1.73 9.22
CA VAL A 33 3.85 1.01 9.18
C VAL A 33 3.58 -0.42 8.78
N PHE A 34 3.94 -0.80 7.56
CA PHE A 34 3.84 -2.18 7.07
C PHE A 34 5.11 -2.94 7.41
N SER A 35 4.97 -4.05 8.13
CA SER A 35 6.06 -4.89 8.59
C SER A 35 6.10 -6.22 7.86
N GLN A 36 7.29 -6.84 7.84
CA GLN A 36 7.52 -8.09 7.12
C GLN A 36 6.73 -9.29 7.68
N ASP A 37 6.23 -9.20 8.92
CA ASP A 37 5.40 -10.21 9.57
C ASP A 37 3.91 -10.13 9.18
N GLY A 38 3.58 -9.36 8.13
CA GLY A 38 2.21 -9.27 7.61
C GLY A 38 1.28 -8.42 8.48
N LYS A 39 1.83 -7.47 9.23
CA LYS A 39 1.05 -6.52 10.04
C LYS A 39 1.22 -5.10 9.54
N VAL A 40 0.16 -4.31 9.70
CA VAL A 40 0.21 -2.87 9.52
C VAL A 40 -0.21 -2.18 10.81
N TYR A 41 0.60 -1.22 11.24
CA TYR A 41 0.37 -0.46 12.45
C TYR A 41 -0.02 0.96 12.09
N ASN A 42 -1.17 1.40 12.58
CA ASN A 42 -1.63 2.77 12.45
C ASN A 42 -1.18 3.58 13.67
N TYR A 43 -0.59 4.75 13.40
CA TYR A 43 -0.26 5.75 14.40
C TYR A 43 -0.85 7.09 14.00
N ASP A 44 -1.20 7.88 15.01
CA ASP A 44 -1.54 9.30 14.87
C ASP A 44 -0.81 10.08 15.98
N LYS A 45 -0.06 11.11 15.59
CA LYS A 45 0.86 11.87 16.45
C LYS A 45 1.83 10.97 17.23
N ASN A 46 2.34 9.95 16.55
CA ASN A 46 3.19 8.88 17.10
C ASN A 46 2.53 8.01 18.20
N ALA A 47 1.25 8.21 18.52
CA ALA A 47 0.51 7.33 19.39
C ALA A 47 -0.07 6.17 18.58
N PHE A 48 0.20 4.93 19.02
CA PHE A 48 -0.39 3.73 18.44
C PHE A 48 -1.92 3.78 18.55
N LYS A 49 -2.61 3.46 17.46
CA LYS A 49 -4.08 3.44 17.42
C LYS A 49 -4.62 2.03 17.24
N VAL A 50 -4.14 1.33 16.22
CA VAL A 50 -4.66 0.01 15.83
C VAL A 50 -3.62 -0.74 15.00
N MET A 51 -3.72 -2.07 15.04
CA MET A 51 -2.94 -2.98 14.21
C MET A 51 -3.91 -3.86 13.43
N TYR A 52 -3.58 -4.13 12.16
CA TYR A 52 -4.29 -5.08 11.30
C TYR A 52 -3.30 -6.11 10.76
N HIS A 53 -3.77 -7.32 10.51
CA HIS A 53 -3.08 -8.19 9.57
C HIS A 53 -3.35 -7.68 8.16
N TYR A 54 -2.35 -7.72 7.29
CA TYR A 54 -2.53 -7.35 5.90
C TYR A 54 -2.11 -8.48 4.95
N THR A 55 -2.82 -8.56 3.84
CA THR A 55 -2.45 -9.38 2.68
C THR A 55 -2.46 -8.51 1.43
N ILE A 56 -1.71 -8.93 0.41
CA ILE A 56 -1.79 -8.37 -0.93
C ILE A 56 -2.14 -9.50 -1.89
N SER A 57 -3.22 -9.33 -2.63
CA SER A 57 -3.76 -10.34 -3.57
C SER A 57 -4.55 -9.71 -4.69
N HIS A 58 -4.87 -10.52 -5.70
CA HIS A 58 -5.74 -10.17 -6.83
C HIS A 58 -7.24 -10.27 -6.51
N SER A 59 -7.57 -10.46 -5.24
CA SER A 59 -8.94 -10.49 -4.74
C SER A 59 -9.00 -9.92 -3.33
N CYS A 60 -10.15 -9.36 -2.99
CA CYS A 60 -10.43 -8.79 -1.69
C CYS A 60 -11.95 -8.61 -1.55
N GLN A 61 -12.55 -9.16 -0.49
CA GLN A 61 -14.00 -9.25 -0.34
C GLN A 61 -14.68 -9.81 -1.61
N ASN A 62 -15.61 -9.07 -2.21
CA ASN A 62 -16.31 -9.40 -3.46
C ASN A 62 -15.63 -8.88 -4.73
N TYR A 63 -14.42 -8.31 -4.63
CA TYR A 63 -13.64 -7.84 -5.76
C TYR A 63 -12.58 -8.86 -6.16
N SER A 64 -12.42 -9.07 -7.47
CA SER A 64 -11.35 -9.88 -8.03
C SER A 64 -10.94 -9.33 -9.39
N SER A 65 -9.65 -9.41 -9.71
CA SER A 65 -9.09 -8.94 -10.97
C SER A 65 -7.78 -9.66 -11.28
N ASP A 66 -7.59 -10.07 -12.52
CA ASP A 66 -6.35 -10.72 -12.97
C ASP A 66 -5.13 -9.79 -13.00
N THR A 67 -5.36 -8.47 -12.96
CA THR A 67 -4.29 -7.46 -13.15
C THR A 67 -4.16 -6.48 -12.00
N ILE A 68 -5.22 -6.30 -11.20
CA ILE A 68 -5.23 -5.33 -10.10
C ILE A 68 -4.94 -6.06 -8.79
N GLU A 69 -3.98 -5.53 -8.03
CA GLU A 69 -3.73 -5.94 -6.67
C GLU A 69 -4.53 -5.10 -5.67
N PHE A 70 -4.93 -5.75 -4.58
CA PHE A 70 -5.64 -5.20 -3.45
C PHE A 70 -4.86 -5.46 -2.18
N ILE A 71 -5.00 -4.55 -1.21
CA ILE A 71 -4.64 -4.76 0.18
C ILE A 71 -5.91 -5.09 0.95
N THR A 72 -5.92 -6.21 1.66
CA THR A 72 -6.94 -6.50 2.68
C THR A 72 -6.34 -6.20 4.04
N LEU A 73 -7.00 -5.37 4.85
CA LEU A 73 -6.67 -5.19 6.26
C LEU A 73 -7.70 -5.91 7.11
N MET A 74 -7.28 -6.85 7.94
CA MET A 74 -8.16 -7.61 8.83
C MET A 74 -7.90 -7.24 10.28
N ASP A 75 -8.94 -6.82 10.99
CA ASP A 75 -8.86 -6.51 12.42
C ASP A 75 -8.90 -7.78 13.29
N LYS A 76 -8.82 -7.60 14.62
CA LYS A 76 -8.84 -8.71 15.58
C LYS A 76 -10.17 -9.48 15.62
N ASP A 77 -11.25 -8.84 15.18
CA ASP A 77 -12.62 -9.37 15.20
C ASP A 77 -12.98 -10.00 13.84
N GLY A 78 -12.06 -9.97 12.87
CA GLY A 78 -12.21 -10.54 11.53
C GLY A 78 -12.89 -9.60 10.54
N ASN A 79 -13.08 -8.32 10.87
CA ASN A 79 -13.59 -7.35 9.90
C ASN A 79 -12.50 -7.01 8.89
N GLU A 80 -12.86 -7.09 7.61
CA GLU A 80 -11.96 -6.80 6.50
C GLU A 80 -12.21 -5.41 5.94
N PHE A 81 -11.14 -4.67 5.66
CA PHE A 81 -11.14 -3.42 4.93
C PHE A 81 -10.36 -3.59 3.64
N CYS A 82 -11.00 -3.23 2.53
CA CYS A 82 -10.51 -3.51 1.20
C CYS A 82 -9.98 -2.26 0.50
N PHE A 83 -8.76 -2.32 -0.03
CA PHE A 83 -8.12 -1.21 -0.73
C PHE A 83 -7.54 -1.67 -2.06
N ARG A 84 -7.96 -1.06 -3.17
CA ARG A 84 -7.27 -1.22 -4.45
C ARG A 84 -5.94 -0.48 -4.43
N ILE A 85 -4.86 -1.12 -4.90
CA ILE A 85 -3.59 -0.45 -5.14
C ILE A 85 -3.65 0.27 -6.49
N ASN A 86 -3.63 1.60 -6.48
CA ASN A 86 -3.54 2.39 -7.71
C ASN A 86 -2.08 2.55 -8.16
N GLY A 87 -1.16 2.61 -7.20
CA GLY A 87 0.28 2.68 -7.44
C GLY A 87 1.06 2.59 -6.13
N LEU A 88 2.21 1.92 -6.18
CA LEU A 88 3.08 1.70 -5.02
C LEU A 88 4.53 1.93 -5.43
N ASN A 89 5.10 3.03 -4.94
CA ASN A 89 6.50 3.44 -5.14
C ASN A 89 6.96 3.36 -6.61
N VAL A 90 6.09 3.71 -7.54
CA VAL A 90 6.35 3.61 -8.98
C VAL A 90 7.55 4.48 -9.32
N ASN A 91 8.55 3.91 -10.00
CA ASN A 91 9.82 4.59 -10.30
C ASN A 91 10.52 5.17 -9.06
N LYS A 92 10.34 4.56 -7.88
CA LYS A 92 10.90 5.02 -6.60
C LYS A 92 10.44 6.43 -6.20
N ASN A 93 9.23 6.83 -6.60
CA ASN A 93 8.67 8.15 -6.30
C ASN A 93 8.26 8.34 -4.82
N GLY A 94 8.29 7.28 -4.02
CA GLY A 94 7.93 7.33 -2.61
C GLY A 94 6.45 7.52 -2.33
N ILE A 95 5.56 7.24 -3.28
CA ILE A 95 4.10 7.44 -3.16
C ILE A 95 3.38 6.09 -3.11
N LEU A 96 2.41 5.98 -2.19
CA LEU A 96 1.43 4.91 -2.14
C LEU A 96 0.05 5.54 -2.37
N SER A 97 -0.66 5.06 -3.39
CA SER A 97 -2.00 5.50 -3.75
C SER A 97 -2.95 4.33 -3.68
N LEU A 98 -3.99 4.47 -2.84
CA LEU A 98 -4.98 3.45 -2.56
C LEU A 98 -6.39 3.99 -2.80
N THR A 99 -7.29 3.15 -3.27
CA THR A 99 -8.74 3.45 -3.27
C THR A 99 -9.41 2.53 -2.28
N LYS A 100 -10.09 3.08 -1.27
CA LYS A 100 -10.90 2.30 -0.34
C LYS A 100 -12.17 1.85 -1.04
N MET A 101 -12.42 0.55 -1.06
CA MET A 101 -13.43 -0.03 -1.96
C MET A 101 -14.87 0.16 -1.49
N ASP A 102 -15.10 0.43 -0.20
CA ASP A 102 -16.45 0.59 0.35
C ASP A 102 -17.08 1.97 0.02
N ASN A 103 -16.25 3.01 -0.09
CA ASN A 103 -16.68 4.39 -0.31
C ASN A 103 -15.98 5.09 -1.49
N MET A 104 -15.11 4.37 -2.21
CA MET A 104 -14.30 4.86 -3.34
C MET A 104 -13.38 6.04 -2.99
N GLU A 105 -13.05 6.21 -1.70
CA GLU A 105 -12.16 7.27 -1.24
C GLU A 105 -10.72 7.02 -1.68
N LEU A 106 -10.09 8.05 -2.25
CA LEU A 106 -8.68 8.04 -2.60
C LEU A 106 -7.83 8.39 -1.37
N LEU A 107 -6.96 7.46 -0.97
CA LEU A 107 -5.98 7.66 0.07
C LEU A 107 -4.59 7.77 -0.55
N LEU A 108 -3.89 8.86 -0.23
CA LEU A 108 -2.53 9.11 -0.68
C LEU A 108 -1.59 9.11 0.52
N PHE A 109 -0.46 8.44 0.37
CA PHE A 109 0.61 8.39 1.35
C PHE A 109 1.95 8.62 0.69
N VAL A 110 2.93 9.04 1.49
CA VAL A 110 4.34 9.10 1.09
C VAL A 110 5.22 8.37 2.10
N ASN A 111 6.37 7.87 1.68
CA ASN A 111 7.31 7.18 2.56
C ASN A 111 8.36 8.07 3.23
N ASN A 112 8.42 9.36 2.85
CA ASN A 112 9.27 10.38 3.46
C ASN A 112 8.50 11.70 3.52
N THR A 113 8.48 12.36 4.67
CA THR A 113 7.77 13.62 4.91
C THR A 113 8.17 14.76 3.98
N ASP A 114 9.33 14.68 3.33
CA ASP A 114 9.84 15.66 2.37
C ASP A 114 9.27 15.45 0.93
N VAL A 115 8.59 14.33 0.68
CA VAL A 115 7.97 14.05 -0.63
C VAL A 115 6.75 14.94 -0.81
N ILE A 116 6.76 15.72 -1.90
CA ILE A 116 5.65 16.59 -2.31
C ILE A 116 4.84 15.88 -3.39
N VAL A 117 3.56 15.63 -3.11
CA VAL A 117 2.61 15.14 -4.10
C VAL A 117 2.10 16.33 -4.92
N ARG A 118 2.48 16.39 -6.20
CA ARG A 118 1.93 17.38 -7.13
C ARG A 118 0.56 16.90 -7.61
N LYS A 119 -0.45 17.74 -7.41
CA LYS A 119 -1.83 17.50 -7.87
C LYS A 119 -2.02 17.96 -9.31
#